data_AF-A0AAP5ALH4-F1
#
_entry.id   AF-A0AAP5ALH4-F1
#
_cell.length_a   1.000
_cell.length_b   1.000
_cell.length_c   1.000
_cell.angle_alpha   90.00
_cell.angle_beta   90.00
_cell.angle_gamma   90.00
#
_symmetry.space_group_name_H-M   'P 1'
#
loop_
_entity.id
_entity.type
_entity.pdbx_description
1 polymer ?
#
loop_
_entity_poly.entity_id
_entity_poly.type
_entity_poly.pdbx_seq_one_letter_code
_entity_poly.pdbx_strand_id
1 'polypeptide(L)'
;MTVLLSALPKPDSSTSTLYDTVRDIESRQETDDDRLRIMRHAYDERIPLALRRLECDSIPIDRREDLFLATHLVVVHRPDAVLVDRLICLHDAIAATNNARPYHHHRVHGVLVASRRFSAANELRRKFGISVSELPALELAGGTGPRRLLLSEDGITDVPWPNQEGWQIVAVVHPHCAPSQRAMSKVMDGGTWSWMLPMLTLLVPAGSAWEEGEMRKWNAHHPNPPDGSRGAWTYAEGCGNQRDAGVSPTTEWPGH
;
A
#
# COMPACT_ATOMS: atom_id res chain seq x y z
N MET A 1 18.77 38.75 34.80
CA MET A 1 17.52 38.49 34.05
C MET A 1 17.40 36.99 33.85
N THR A 2 16.63 36.34 34.71
CA THR A 2 16.43 34.88 34.69
C THR A 2 15.05 34.64 34.11
N VAL A 3 14.98 34.09 32.90
CA VAL A 3 13.72 33.75 32.25
C VAL A 3 13.22 32.44 32.87
N LEU A 4 12.13 32.53 33.62
CA LEU A 4 11.33 31.40 34.07
C LEU A 4 10.83 30.64 32.84
N LEU A 5 11.36 29.44 32.59
CA LEU A 5 10.69 28.44 31.76
C LEU A 5 9.40 28.05 32.49
N SER A 6 8.28 28.62 32.07
CA SER A 6 6.95 28.13 32.43
C SER A 6 6.84 26.68 31.96
N ALA A 7 6.83 25.76 32.92
CA ALA A 7 6.49 24.37 32.69
C ALA A 7 5.10 24.32 32.04
N LEU A 8 5.04 23.78 30.83
CA LEU A 8 3.79 23.41 30.19
C LEU A 8 3.03 22.47 31.13
N PRO A 9 1.70 22.63 31.30
CA PRO A 9 0.91 21.69 32.07
C PRO A 9 1.06 20.30 31.42
N LYS A 10 1.48 19.34 32.24
CA LYS A 10 1.56 17.92 31.89
C LYS A 10 0.11 17.45 31.64
N PRO A 11 -0.27 16.99 30.45
CA PRO A 11 -1.61 16.44 30.24
C PRO A 11 -1.77 15.19 31.10
N ASP A 12 -2.87 15.13 31.83
CA ASP A 12 -3.24 14.00 32.67
C ASP A 12 -3.32 12.70 31.85
N SER A 13 -2.74 11.64 32.38
CA SER A 13 -2.81 10.28 31.83
C SER A 13 -4.16 9.64 32.18
N SER A 14 -5.12 9.57 31.24
CA SER A 14 -6.14 8.48 31.26
C SER A 14 -6.99 8.24 29.99
N THR A 15 -6.70 8.80 28.81
CA THR A 15 -7.33 8.33 27.56
C THR A 15 -6.31 8.23 26.43
N SER A 16 -5.86 7.00 26.17
CA SER A 16 -5.09 6.67 24.95
C SER A 16 -5.87 7.13 23.71
N THR A 17 -5.20 7.86 22.82
CA THR A 17 -5.79 8.30 21.54
C THR A 17 -6.15 7.09 20.67
N LEU A 18 -6.99 7.26 19.64
CA LEU A 18 -7.29 6.13 18.75
C LEU A 18 -6.02 5.70 18.02
N TYR A 19 -5.22 6.65 17.56
CA TYR A 19 -3.95 6.40 16.91
C TYR A 19 -3.00 5.60 17.81
N ASP A 20 -2.86 5.97 19.08
CA ASP A 20 -2.00 5.23 20.02
C ASP A 20 -2.45 3.79 20.20
N THR A 21 -3.76 3.55 20.24
CA THR A 21 -4.29 2.19 20.36
C THR A 21 -4.05 1.36 19.10
N VAL A 22 -4.31 1.91 17.91
CA VAL A 22 -4.06 1.21 16.65
C VAL A 22 -2.56 0.94 16.46
N ARG A 23 -1.71 1.90 16.83
CA ARG A 23 -0.24 1.77 16.80
C ARG A 23 0.29 0.74 17.79
N ASP A 24 -0.28 0.67 18.99
CA ASP A 24 0.06 -0.39 19.95
C ASP A 24 -0.24 -1.77 19.35
N ILE A 25 -1.43 -1.95 18.76
CA ILE A 25 -1.81 -3.21 18.10
C ILE A 25 -0.88 -3.52 16.92
N GLU A 26 -0.51 -2.53 16.10
CA GLU A 26 0.45 -2.70 15.00
C GLU A 26 1.78 -3.30 15.46
N SER A 27 2.22 -2.97 16.69
CA SER A 27 3.51 -3.40 17.23
C SER A 27 3.52 -4.79 17.87
N ARG A 28 2.36 -5.45 17.99
CA ARG A 28 2.24 -6.76 18.65
C ARG A 28 2.78 -7.88 17.78
N GLN A 29 3.30 -8.92 18.44
CA GLN A 29 3.74 -10.15 17.79
C GLN A 29 2.53 -11.05 17.50
N GLU A 30 1.80 -10.71 16.44
CA GLU A 30 0.64 -11.45 15.93
C GLU A 30 0.86 -11.76 14.45
N THR A 31 0.08 -12.69 13.89
CA THR A 31 0.05 -12.86 12.43
C THR A 31 -0.48 -11.58 11.77
N ASP A 32 -0.09 -11.31 10.51
CA ASP A 32 -0.54 -10.13 9.78
C ASP A 32 -2.07 -10.02 9.70
N ASP A 33 -2.74 -11.15 9.47
CA ASP A 33 -4.21 -11.18 9.37
C ASP A 33 -4.88 -10.95 10.73
N ASP A 34 -4.38 -11.55 11.81
CA ASP A 34 -4.92 -11.30 13.16
C ASP A 34 -4.70 -9.86 13.60
N ARG A 35 -3.50 -9.34 13.37
CA ARG A 35 -3.16 -7.96 13.67
C ARG A 35 -4.08 -6.99 12.94
N LEU A 36 -4.27 -7.18 11.63
CA LEU A 36 -5.18 -6.35 10.84
C LEU A 36 -6.62 -6.45 11.33
N ARG A 37 -7.10 -7.67 11.64
CA ARG A 37 -8.45 -7.89 12.17
C ARG A 37 -8.66 -7.14 13.49
N ILE A 38 -7.70 -7.21 14.41
CA ILE A 38 -7.76 -6.52 15.71
C ILE A 38 -7.68 -5.00 15.52
N MET A 39 -6.79 -4.50 14.65
CA MET A 39 -6.68 -3.07 14.33
C MET A 39 -7.99 -2.51 13.76
N ARG A 40 -8.59 -3.21 12.77
CA ARG A 40 -9.86 -2.80 12.16
C ARG A 40 -10.99 -2.77 13.18
N HIS A 41 -11.10 -3.80 14.01
CA HIS A 41 -12.10 -3.83 15.08
C HIS A 41 -11.94 -2.63 16.03
N ALA A 42 -10.72 -2.40 16.54
CA ALA A 42 -10.46 -1.30 17.47
C ALA A 42 -10.73 0.09 16.84
N TYR A 43 -10.44 0.22 15.54
CA TYR A 43 -10.74 1.41 14.76
C TYR A 43 -12.25 1.62 14.61
N ASP A 44 -12.97 0.64 14.07
CA ASP A 44 -14.40 0.78 13.76
C ASP A 44 -15.24 1.03 15.02
N GLU A 45 -14.90 0.42 16.16
CA GLU A 45 -15.58 0.64 17.44
C GLU A 45 -15.47 2.08 17.96
N ARG A 46 -14.38 2.79 17.64
CA ARG A 46 -14.03 4.07 18.26
C ARG A 46 -14.16 5.29 17.37
N ILE A 47 -14.34 5.12 16.06
CA ILE A 47 -14.59 6.24 15.16
C ILE A 47 -15.97 6.88 15.41
N PRO A 48 -16.09 8.21 15.35
CA PRO A 48 -17.37 8.89 15.52
C PRO A 48 -18.32 8.60 14.34
N LEU A 49 -19.63 8.71 14.60
CA LEU A 49 -20.66 8.53 13.57
C LEU A 49 -20.46 9.49 12.37
N ALA A 50 -20.02 10.72 12.62
CA ALA A 50 -19.68 11.69 11.57
C ALA A 50 -18.64 11.13 10.59
N LEU A 51 -17.56 10.50 11.09
CA LEU A 51 -16.56 9.87 10.22
C LEU A 51 -17.14 8.66 9.46
N ARG A 52 -18.01 7.87 10.12
CA ARG A 52 -18.71 6.75 9.45
C ARG A 52 -19.59 7.23 8.29
N ARG A 53 -20.13 8.46 8.38
CA ARG A 53 -20.98 9.11 7.37
C ARG A 53 -20.23 10.04 6.41
N LEU A 54 -18.91 10.15 6.53
CA LEU A 54 -18.07 11.09 5.77
C LEU A 54 -18.45 12.57 5.99
N GLU A 55 -18.92 12.92 7.18
CA GLU A 55 -19.24 14.28 7.62
C GLU A 55 -18.05 14.91 8.39
N CYS A 56 -16.83 14.86 7.84
CA CYS A 56 -15.62 15.18 8.61
C CYS A 56 -15.50 16.64 9.07
N ASP A 57 -16.22 17.56 8.42
CA ASP A 57 -16.28 18.97 8.85
C ASP A 57 -16.98 19.16 10.19
N SER A 58 -17.87 18.24 10.59
CA SER A 58 -18.54 18.28 11.90
C SER A 58 -17.68 17.70 13.03
N ILE A 59 -16.53 17.08 12.72
CA ILE A 59 -15.60 16.55 13.71
C ILE A 59 -14.81 17.72 14.32
N PRO A 60 -14.70 17.81 15.67
CA PRO A 60 -13.88 18.82 16.33
C PRO A 60 -12.44 18.84 15.81
N ILE A 61 -11.87 20.04 15.60
CA ILE A 61 -10.55 20.23 14.97
C ILE A 61 -9.45 19.46 15.71
N ASP A 62 -9.47 19.50 17.04
CA ASP A 62 -8.52 18.81 17.93
C ASP A 62 -8.56 17.28 17.82
N ARG A 63 -9.64 16.70 17.28
CA ARG A 63 -9.77 15.26 17.06
C ARG A 63 -9.38 14.79 15.66
N ARG A 64 -9.32 15.70 14.68
CA ARG A 64 -9.12 15.32 13.26
C ARG A 64 -7.76 14.68 13.02
N GLU A 65 -6.71 15.18 13.68
CA GLU A 65 -5.35 14.64 13.57
C GLU A 65 -5.29 13.19 14.04
N ASP A 66 -5.78 12.90 15.25
CA ASP A 66 -5.81 11.53 15.80
C ASP A 66 -6.51 10.55 14.86
N LEU A 67 -7.70 10.95 14.38
CA LEU A 67 -8.48 10.14 13.44
C LEU A 67 -7.76 9.99 12.09
N PHE A 68 -7.10 11.03 11.59
CA PHE A 68 -6.35 10.97 10.34
C PHE A 68 -5.18 9.99 10.45
N LEU A 69 -4.39 10.08 11.53
CA LEU A 69 -3.27 9.19 11.78
C LEU A 69 -3.73 7.74 11.97
N ALA A 70 -4.80 7.50 12.73
CA ALA A 70 -5.38 6.17 12.93
C ALA A 70 -5.93 5.58 11.63
N THR A 71 -6.71 6.37 10.88
CA THR A 71 -7.30 5.92 9.59
C THR A 71 -6.19 5.59 8.59
N HIS A 72 -5.17 6.45 8.49
CA HIS A 72 -4.00 6.19 7.66
C HIS A 72 -3.32 4.88 8.06
N LEU A 73 -3.14 4.65 9.37
CA LEU A 73 -2.47 3.44 9.84
C LEU A 73 -3.26 2.17 9.49
N VAL A 74 -4.59 2.16 9.60
CA VAL A 74 -5.40 0.99 9.20
C VAL A 74 -5.41 0.79 7.69
N VAL A 75 -5.58 1.87 6.90
CA VAL A 75 -5.75 1.75 5.44
C VAL A 75 -4.47 1.27 4.75
N VAL A 76 -3.27 1.58 5.25
CA VAL A 76 -2.02 1.11 4.62
C VAL A 76 -1.78 -0.39 4.76
N HIS A 77 -2.40 -1.06 5.74
CA HIS A 77 -2.28 -2.54 5.86
C HIS A 77 -3.14 -3.26 4.83
N ARG A 78 -4.36 -2.76 4.58
CA ARG A 78 -5.26 -3.29 3.56
C ARG A 78 -6.20 -2.17 3.12
N PRO A 79 -5.93 -1.49 2.00
CA PRO A 79 -6.82 -0.47 1.48
C PRO A 79 -8.18 -1.06 1.14
N ASP A 80 -9.24 -0.35 1.50
CA ASP A 80 -10.58 -0.57 0.96
C ASP A 80 -11.22 0.79 0.70
N ALA A 81 -12.23 0.82 -0.18
CA ALA A 81 -12.82 2.07 -0.64
C ALA A 81 -13.33 2.95 0.52
N VAL A 82 -13.91 2.35 1.55
CA VAL A 82 -14.49 3.08 2.70
C VAL A 82 -13.40 3.73 3.55
N LEU A 83 -12.32 3.01 3.86
CA LEU A 83 -11.19 3.57 4.61
C LEU A 83 -10.46 4.66 3.82
N VAL A 84 -10.32 4.49 2.51
CA VAL A 84 -9.73 5.50 1.62
C VAL A 84 -10.58 6.77 1.63
N ASP A 85 -11.91 6.64 1.50
CA ASP A 85 -12.83 7.78 1.51
C ASP A 85 -12.83 8.50 2.87
N ARG A 86 -12.78 7.76 3.98
CA ARG A 86 -12.63 8.33 5.33
C ARG A 86 -11.34 9.14 5.47
N LEU A 87 -10.23 8.64 4.94
CA LEU A 87 -8.94 9.34 4.98
C LEU A 87 -8.98 10.65 4.18
N ILE A 88 -9.55 10.61 2.96
CA ILE A 88 -9.72 11.79 2.11
C ILE A 88 -10.61 12.83 2.79
N CYS A 89 -11.74 12.41 3.35
CA CYS A 89 -12.67 13.26 4.08
C CYS A 89 -11.98 13.98 5.27
N LEU A 90 -11.18 13.25 6.07
CA LEU A 90 -10.42 13.84 7.17
C LEU A 90 -9.36 14.82 6.67
N HIS A 91 -8.65 14.47 5.60
CA HIS A 91 -7.69 15.36 4.96
C HIS A 91 -8.32 16.67 4.51
N ASP A 92 -9.46 16.60 3.82
CA ASP A 92 -10.15 17.78 3.31
C ASP A 92 -10.63 18.69 4.43
N ALA A 93 -11.18 18.12 5.51
CA ALA A 93 -11.55 18.87 6.72
C ALA A 93 -10.33 19.52 7.41
N ILE A 94 -9.18 18.85 7.45
CA ILE A 94 -7.94 19.42 8.00
C ILE A 94 -7.43 20.56 7.09
N ALA A 95 -7.42 20.35 5.77
CA ALA A 95 -6.98 21.34 4.79
C ALA A 95 -7.87 22.58 4.76
N ALA A 96 -9.19 22.43 4.90
CA ALA A 96 -10.14 23.55 4.95
C ALA A 96 -9.88 24.52 6.13
N THR A 97 -9.27 24.03 7.21
CA THR A 97 -8.90 24.84 8.38
C THR A 97 -7.45 25.36 8.34
N ASN A 98 -6.77 25.22 7.20
CA ASN A 98 -5.35 25.58 7.01
C ASN A 98 -4.39 24.91 8.02
N ASN A 99 -4.77 23.73 8.53
CA ASN A 99 -3.98 22.93 9.46
C ASN A 99 -3.25 21.77 8.76
N ALA A 100 -3.45 21.58 7.46
CA ALA A 100 -2.79 20.52 6.71
C ALA A 100 -1.28 20.78 6.60
N ARG A 101 -0.51 19.79 7.05
CA ARG A 101 0.95 19.72 6.93
C ARG A 101 1.36 18.86 5.72
N PRO A 102 2.57 19.01 5.15
CA PRO A 102 3.02 18.24 3.99
C PRO A 102 2.79 16.72 4.08
N TYR A 103 2.98 16.12 5.27
CA TYR A 103 2.76 14.68 5.42
C TYR A 103 1.31 14.25 5.20
N HIS A 104 0.32 15.11 5.44
CA HIS A 104 -1.09 14.79 5.18
C HIS A 104 -1.29 14.53 3.69
N HIS A 105 -0.81 15.46 2.86
CA HIS A 105 -0.88 15.36 1.41
C HIS A 105 -0.14 14.13 0.89
N HIS A 106 1.10 13.89 1.37
CA HIS A 106 1.88 12.72 0.97
C HIS A 106 1.21 11.39 1.36
N ARG A 107 0.61 11.31 2.55
CA ARG A 107 -0.09 10.09 3.01
C ARG A 107 -1.34 9.80 2.20
N VAL A 108 -2.17 10.81 1.95
CA VAL A 108 -3.35 10.64 1.08
C VAL A 108 -2.93 10.28 -0.34
N HIS A 109 -1.92 10.97 -0.88
CA HIS A 109 -1.35 10.63 -2.19
C HIS A 109 -0.94 9.16 -2.26
N GLY A 110 -0.16 8.68 -1.28
CA GLY A 110 0.29 7.29 -1.24
C GLY A 110 -0.84 6.28 -1.16
N VAL A 111 -1.87 6.56 -0.37
CA VAL A 111 -3.06 5.70 -0.27
C VAL A 111 -3.87 5.68 -1.57
N LEU A 112 -3.99 6.83 -2.24
CA LEU A 112 -4.63 6.92 -3.56
C LEU A 112 -3.86 6.12 -4.62
N VAL A 113 -2.52 6.15 -4.59
CA VAL A 113 -1.68 5.30 -5.46
C VAL A 113 -1.91 3.82 -5.14
N ALA A 114 -1.79 3.43 -3.87
CA ALA A 114 -1.99 2.05 -3.42
C ALA A 114 -3.38 1.48 -3.82
N SER A 115 -4.38 2.35 -3.91
CA SER A 115 -5.76 2.02 -4.29
C SER A 115 -6.08 2.28 -5.76
N ARG A 116 -5.06 2.47 -6.62
CA ARG A 116 -5.16 2.75 -8.06
C ARG A 116 -6.04 3.95 -8.43
N ARG A 117 -6.28 4.89 -7.51
CA ARG A 117 -7.04 6.13 -7.75
C ARG A 117 -6.13 7.24 -8.30
N PHE A 118 -5.45 6.96 -9.42
CA PHE A 118 -4.36 7.80 -9.94
C PHE A 118 -4.83 9.20 -10.36
N SER A 119 -6.04 9.34 -10.90
CA SER A 119 -6.59 10.66 -11.24
C SER A 119 -6.70 11.56 -10.00
N ALA A 120 -7.30 11.06 -8.92
CA ALA A 120 -7.42 11.79 -7.67
C ALA A 120 -6.05 12.10 -7.02
N ALA A 121 -5.09 11.17 -7.10
CA ALA A 121 -3.72 11.43 -6.63
C ALA A 121 -3.05 12.56 -7.43
N ASN A 122 -3.24 12.58 -8.75
CA ASN A 122 -2.74 13.64 -9.61
C ASN A 122 -3.40 15.00 -9.34
N GLU A 123 -4.70 15.03 -9.04
CA GLU A 123 -5.40 16.23 -8.60
C GLU A 123 -4.84 16.76 -7.28
N LEU A 124 -4.65 15.88 -6.29
CA LEU A 124 -4.06 16.24 -5.00
C LEU A 124 -2.63 16.80 -5.18
N ARG A 125 -1.82 16.14 -6.01
CA ARG A 125 -0.47 16.59 -6.38
C ARG A 125 -0.47 18.02 -6.89
N ARG A 126 -1.34 18.33 -7.87
CA ARG A 126 -1.46 19.68 -8.46
C ARG A 126 -1.97 20.70 -7.45
N LYS A 127 -3.00 20.35 -6.67
CA LYS A 127 -3.64 21.24 -5.70
C LYS A 127 -2.68 21.70 -4.60
N PHE A 128 -1.81 20.81 -4.12
CA PHE A 128 -0.92 21.09 -2.99
C PHE A 128 0.57 21.16 -3.36
N GLY A 129 0.93 21.07 -4.65
CA GLY A 129 2.32 21.16 -5.11
C GLY A 129 3.24 20.06 -4.55
N ILE A 130 2.71 18.84 -4.41
CA ILE A 130 3.47 17.72 -3.83
C ILE A 130 4.59 17.31 -4.80
N SER A 131 5.84 17.22 -4.30
CA SER A 131 7.01 16.80 -5.10
C SER A 131 7.05 15.29 -5.30
N VAL A 132 6.22 14.78 -6.20
CA VAL A 132 6.13 13.38 -6.62
C VAL A 132 5.91 13.31 -8.13
N SER A 133 6.27 12.19 -8.75
CA SER A 133 6.04 11.97 -10.19
C SER A 133 4.55 11.99 -10.53
N GLU A 134 4.22 12.49 -11.73
CA GLU A 134 2.88 12.36 -12.27
C GLU A 134 2.56 10.89 -12.56
N LEU A 135 1.36 10.47 -12.17
CA LEU A 135 0.86 9.14 -12.41
C LEU A 135 0.18 9.06 -13.77
N PRO A 136 0.22 7.89 -14.44
CA PRO A 136 -0.47 7.69 -15.70
C PRO A 136 -1.99 7.79 -15.51
N ALA A 137 -2.70 8.20 -16.57
CA ALA A 137 -4.15 8.05 -16.62
C ALA A 137 -4.49 6.56 -16.76
N LEU A 138 -5.35 6.05 -15.87
CA LEU A 138 -5.81 4.67 -15.90
C LEU A 138 -7.29 4.63 -16.24
N GLU A 139 -7.63 3.96 -17.33
CA GLU A 139 -8.99 3.52 -17.61
C GLU A 139 -9.15 2.11 -17.05
N LEU A 140 -9.79 2.00 -15.88
CA LEU A 140 -10.07 0.70 -15.27
C LEU A 140 -11.23 0.05 -16.03
N ALA A 141 -10.97 -1.09 -16.67
CA ALA A 141 -11.93 -1.75 -17.55
C ALA A 141 -13.12 -2.41 -16.79
N GLY A 142 -13.17 -2.29 -15.46
CA GLY A 142 -14.23 -2.83 -14.61
C GLY A 142 -14.30 -4.37 -14.63
N GLY A 143 -15.38 -4.93 -14.08
CA GLY A 143 -15.65 -6.37 -14.09
C GLY A 143 -15.41 -7.07 -12.74
N THR A 144 -15.80 -8.35 -12.69
CA THR A 144 -15.71 -9.19 -11.49
C THR A 144 -14.43 -10.01 -11.48
N GLY A 145 -13.80 -10.14 -10.31
CA GLY A 145 -12.61 -10.97 -10.10
C GLY A 145 -11.31 -10.17 -9.99
N PRO A 146 -10.18 -10.84 -9.68
CA PRO A 146 -8.89 -10.17 -9.51
C PRO A 146 -8.40 -9.54 -10.81
N ARG A 147 -7.81 -8.34 -10.70
CA ARG A 147 -7.32 -7.56 -11.85
C ARG A 147 -5.93 -7.01 -11.59
N ARG A 148 -5.20 -6.74 -12.67
CA ARG A 148 -3.81 -6.32 -12.62
C ARG A 148 -3.50 -5.26 -13.67
N LEU A 149 -2.60 -4.32 -13.35
CA LEU A 149 -2.12 -3.34 -14.32
C LEU A 149 -0.91 -3.90 -15.07
N LEU A 150 -1.05 -4.19 -16.35
CA LEU A 150 0.01 -4.68 -17.22
C LEU A 150 0.83 -3.51 -17.76
N LEU A 151 2.14 -3.55 -17.52
CA LEU A 151 3.10 -2.55 -18.02
C LEU A 151 3.78 -3.05 -19.31
N SER A 152 3.34 -2.53 -20.47
CA SER A 152 3.85 -2.89 -21.80
C SER A 152 4.58 -1.72 -22.48
N GLU A 153 5.20 -1.97 -23.63
CA GLU A 153 5.78 -0.90 -24.46
C GLU A 153 4.70 0.09 -24.93
N ASP A 154 3.51 -0.40 -25.26
CA ASP A 154 2.37 0.40 -25.74
C ASP A 154 1.66 1.20 -24.64
N GLY A 155 2.05 1.00 -23.38
CA GLY A 155 1.49 1.69 -22.22
C GLY A 155 0.97 0.74 -21.15
N ILE A 156 0.02 1.25 -20.37
CA ILE A 156 -0.48 0.61 -19.15
C ILE A 156 -1.93 0.21 -19.38
N THR A 157 -2.23 -1.07 -19.17
CA THR A 157 -3.56 -1.61 -19.37
C THR A 157 -4.05 -2.34 -18.14
N ASP A 158 -5.30 -2.11 -17.75
CA ASP A 158 -5.95 -2.89 -16.69
C ASP A 158 -6.52 -4.18 -17.31
N VAL A 159 -5.95 -5.32 -16.92
CA VAL A 159 -6.29 -6.64 -17.47
C VAL A 159 -6.80 -7.56 -16.37
N PRO A 160 -7.72 -8.49 -16.67
CA PRO A 160 -8.11 -9.52 -15.72
C PRO A 160 -6.90 -10.38 -15.34
N TRP A 161 -6.99 -11.03 -14.17
CA TRP A 161 -6.04 -12.06 -13.81
C TRP A 161 -6.02 -13.17 -14.88
N PRO A 162 -4.84 -13.68 -15.28
CA PRO A 162 -4.76 -14.71 -16.29
C PRO A 162 -5.50 -15.97 -15.80
N ASN A 163 -6.58 -16.33 -16.51
CA ASN A 163 -7.25 -17.60 -16.32
C ASN A 163 -6.43 -18.69 -17.04
N GLN A 164 -5.48 -19.31 -16.35
CA GLN A 164 -4.77 -20.48 -16.88
C GLN A 164 -5.32 -21.74 -16.24
N GLU A 165 -5.51 -22.78 -17.05
CA GLU A 165 -5.79 -24.11 -16.55
C GLU A 165 -4.53 -24.70 -15.89
N GLY A 166 -4.71 -25.36 -14.75
CA GLY A 166 -3.62 -25.99 -14.00
C GLY A 166 -2.93 -25.07 -13.00
N TRP A 167 -1.71 -25.46 -12.60
CA TRP A 167 -0.94 -24.74 -11.59
C TRP A 167 -0.36 -23.44 -12.14
N GLN A 168 -0.51 -22.35 -11.38
CA GLN A 168 0.17 -21.07 -11.63
C GLN A 168 1.16 -20.79 -10.51
N ILE A 169 2.30 -20.20 -10.87
CA ILE A 169 3.27 -19.69 -9.90
C ILE A 169 3.21 -18.18 -9.93
N VAL A 170 2.95 -17.60 -8.77
CA VAL A 170 2.87 -16.15 -8.61
C VAL A 170 4.01 -15.71 -7.72
N ALA A 171 4.93 -14.92 -8.25
CA ALA A 171 6.04 -14.37 -7.49
C ALA A 171 5.82 -12.88 -7.25
N VAL A 172 5.65 -12.50 -5.98
CA VAL A 172 5.64 -11.10 -5.56
C VAL A 172 7.09 -10.67 -5.40
N VAL A 173 7.53 -9.75 -6.28
CA VAL A 173 8.91 -9.29 -6.37
C VAL A 173 8.94 -7.77 -6.40
N HIS A 174 9.97 -7.18 -5.83
CA HIS A 174 10.16 -5.72 -5.81
C HIS A 174 11.46 -5.38 -6.53
N PRO A 175 11.50 -4.40 -7.45
CA PRO A 175 12.70 -4.08 -8.22
C PRO A 175 13.88 -3.69 -7.34
N HIS A 176 13.63 -3.14 -6.16
CA HIS A 176 14.65 -2.75 -5.18
C HIS A 176 15.01 -3.82 -4.12
N CYS A 177 14.36 -4.99 -4.14
CA CYS A 177 14.59 -6.04 -3.13
C CYS A 177 15.71 -7.00 -3.57
N ALA A 178 16.90 -6.87 -2.99
CA ALA A 178 18.06 -7.71 -3.35
C ALA A 178 17.79 -9.24 -3.29
N PRO A 179 17.06 -9.78 -2.29
CA PRO A 179 16.58 -11.16 -2.33
C PRO A 179 15.75 -11.50 -3.58
N SER A 180 14.78 -10.65 -3.95
CA SER A 180 13.97 -10.84 -5.18
C SER A 180 14.85 -10.83 -6.43
N GLN A 181 15.81 -9.89 -6.52
CA GLN A 181 16.76 -9.81 -7.63
C GLN A 181 17.57 -11.10 -7.79
N ARG A 182 18.13 -11.62 -6.69
CA ARG A 182 18.91 -12.86 -6.69
C ARG A 182 18.06 -14.07 -7.06
N ALA A 183 16.85 -14.18 -6.52
CA ALA A 183 15.93 -15.28 -6.83
C ALA A 183 15.59 -15.31 -8.32
N MET A 184 15.30 -14.15 -8.90
CA MET A 184 14.92 -14.04 -10.31
C MET A 184 16.08 -14.34 -11.25
N SER A 185 17.30 -13.89 -10.95
CA SER A 185 18.49 -14.32 -11.71
C SER A 185 18.61 -15.86 -11.75
N LYS A 186 18.41 -16.55 -10.63
CA LYS A 186 18.48 -18.03 -10.60
C LYS A 186 17.40 -18.72 -11.42
N VAL A 187 16.20 -18.14 -11.51
CA VAL A 187 15.12 -18.66 -12.34
C VAL A 187 15.43 -18.45 -13.84
N MET A 188 16.02 -17.31 -14.19
CA MET A 188 16.29 -16.93 -15.58
C MET A 188 17.55 -17.58 -16.17
N ASP A 189 18.56 -17.92 -15.36
CA ASP A 189 19.86 -18.46 -15.82
C ASP A 189 19.77 -19.89 -16.42
N GLY A 190 18.57 -20.41 -16.71
CA GLY A 190 18.37 -21.67 -17.45
C GLY A 190 18.67 -22.95 -16.67
N GLY A 191 18.95 -22.85 -15.36
CA GLY A 191 19.24 -24.00 -14.49
C GLY A 191 18.00 -24.74 -13.98
N THR A 192 18.12 -25.29 -12.76
CA THR A 192 17.11 -26.11 -12.07
C THR A 192 15.69 -25.53 -12.03
N TRP A 193 15.54 -24.22 -12.10
CA TRP A 193 14.26 -23.52 -11.91
C TRP A 193 13.61 -23.03 -13.21
N SER A 194 14.23 -23.26 -14.37
CA SER A 194 13.75 -22.78 -15.67
C SER A 194 12.38 -23.35 -16.06
N TRP A 195 12.01 -24.53 -15.54
CA TRP A 195 10.69 -25.15 -15.76
C TRP A 195 9.52 -24.28 -15.25
N MET A 196 9.76 -23.35 -14.33
CA MET A 196 8.73 -22.46 -13.79
C MET A 196 8.37 -21.34 -14.75
N LEU A 197 9.27 -20.96 -15.67
CA LEU A 197 9.09 -19.81 -16.56
C LEU A 197 7.75 -19.84 -17.34
N PRO A 198 7.29 -21.00 -17.86
CA PRO A 198 6.00 -21.11 -18.55
C PRO A 198 4.77 -21.12 -17.62
N MET A 199 4.89 -20.83 -16.33
CA MET A 199 3.76 -20.70 -15.41
C MET A 199 3.95 -19.58 -14.39
N LEU A 200 5.05 -18.82 -14.51
CA LEU A 200 5.43 -17.76 -13.59
C LEU A 200 4.81 -16.44 -14.00
N THR A 201 4.08 -15.82 -13.07
CA THR A 201 3.60 -14.44 -13.16
C THR A 201 4.31 -13.59 -12.10
N LEU A 202 4.96 -12.51 -12.52
CA LEU A 202 5.62 -11.56 -11.62
C LEU A 202 4.69 -10.41 -11.25
N LEU A 203 4.66 -10.08 -9.96
CA LEU A 203 3.85 -9.00 -9.40
C LEU A 203 4.69 -8.04 -8.58
N VAL A 204 4.48 -6.74 -8.78
CA VAL A 204 4.89 -5.72 -7.81
C VAL A 204 3.70 -5.50 -6.88
N PRO A 205 3.89 -5.58 -5.55
CA PRO A 205 2.83 -5.23 -4.63
C PRO A 205 2.45 -3.75 -4.79
N ALA A 206 1.18 -3.43 -4.59
CA ALA A 206 0.75 -2.05 -4.56
C ALA A 206 1.43 -1.27 -3.42
N GLY A 207 2.31 -0.34 -3.78
CA GLY A 207 2.98 0.56 -2.86
C GLY A 207 2.37 1.95 -2.82
N SER A 208 2.87 2.78 -1.89
CA SER A 208 2.54 4.21 -1.80
C SER A 208 3.19 5.06 -2.90
N ALA A 209 4.03 4.45 -3.75
CA ALA A 209 4.69 5.08 -4.88
C ALA A 209 4.48 4.24 -6.15
N TRP A 210 4.46 4.92 -7.29
CA TRP A 210 4.41 4.32 -8.61
C TRP A 210 5.80 4.38 -9.24
N GLU A 211 6.49 3.24 -9.29
CA GLU A 211 7.88 3.15 -9.73
C GLU A 211 8.00 2.72 -11.20
N GLU A 212 7.30 3.42 -12.10
CA GLU A 212 7.18 3.01 -13.51
C GLU A 212 8.53 2.76 -14.19
N GLY A 213 9.49 3.68 -14.00
CA GLY A 213 10.80 3.58 -14.63
C GLY A 213 11.56 2.32 -14.20
N GLU A 214 11.47 1.95 -12.93
CA GLU A 214 12.15 0.76 -12.39
C GLU A 214 11.44 -0.52 -12.81
N MET A 215 10.10 -0.51 -12.83
CA MET A 215 9.32 -1.59 -13.41
C MET A 215 9.67 -1.80 -14.89
N ARG A 216 9.73 -0.74 -15.70
CA ARG A 216 10.10 -0.82 -17.11
C ARG A 216 11.53 -1.32 -17.32
N LYS A 217 12.51 -0.80 -16.57
CA LYS A 217 13.90 -1.27 -16.62
C LYS A 217 13.97 -2.76 -16.31
N TRP A 218 13.25 -3.20 -15.28
CA TRP A 218 13.22 -4.61 -14.92
C TRP A 218 12.59 -5.47 -16.01
N ASN A 219 11.44 -5.08 -16.58
CA ASN A 219 10.81 -5.81 -17.69
C ASN A 219 11.78 -5.97 -18.88
N ALA A 220 12.57 -4.93 -19.18
CA ALA A 220 13.57 -4.98 -20.25
C ALA A 220 14.70 -6.00 -19.98
N HIS A 221 15.02 -6.29 -18.71
CA HIS A 221 16.01 -7.31 -18.33
C HIS A 221 15.42 -8.71 -18.15
N HIS A 222 14.09 -8.83 -18.17
CA HIS A 222 13.36 -10.08 -18.04
C HIS A 222 12.31 -10.25 -19.16
N PRO A 223 12.69 -10.10 -20.45
CA PRO A 223 11.77 -10.19 -21.58
C PRO A 223 11.21 -11.61 -21.74
N ASN A 224 9.97 -11.69 -22.21
CA ASN A 224 9.07 -12.84 -22.11
C ASN A 224 9.63 -14.23 -22.49
N PRO A 225 9.15 -15.33 -21.83
CA PRO A 225 9.03 -16.66 -22.43
C PRO A 225 7.90 -16.73 -23.50
N PRO A 226 7.85 -17.78 -24.36
CA PRO A 226 7.42 -17.72 -25.76
C PRO A 226 5.93 -17.49 -26.12
N ASP A 227 5.01 -17.26 -25.17
CA ASP A 227 3.57 -17.13 -25.49
C ASP A 227 3.04 -15.68 -25.56
N GLY A 228 3.94 -14.69 -25.51
CA GLY A 228 3.57 -13.29 -25.75
C GLY A 228 2.72 -12.64 -24.64
N SER A 229 2.45 -13.33 -23.53
CA SER A 229 1.63 -12.82 -22.42
C SER A 229 2.40 -12.59 -21.11
N ARG A 230 3.72 -12.78 -21.08
CA ARG A 230 4.45 -13.07 -19.84
C ARG A 230 5.77 -12.32 -19.69
N GLY A 231 5.76 -11.21 -18.95
CA GLY A 231 6.95 -10.42 -18.66
C GLY A 231 6.66 -8.95 -18.41
N ALA A 232 5.40 -8.54 -18.52
CA ALA A 232 4.95 -7.26 -18.03
C ALA A 232 4.59 -7.39 -16.53
N TRP A 233 5.34 -6.68 -15.69
CA TRP A 233 4.95 -6.44 -14.30
C TRP A 233 3.49 -6.15 -14.17
N THR A 234 2.94 -6.69 -13.09
CA THR A 234 1.57 -6.44 -12.72
C THR A 234 1.45 -5.83 -11.34
N TYR A 235 0.84 -4.65 -11.29
CA TYR A 235 0.50 -3.97 -10.04
C TYR A 235 -0.79 -4.60 -9.54
N ALA A 236 -0.78 -5.27 -8.38
CA ALA A 236 -1.94 -5.92 -7.78
C ALA A 236 -2.42 -5.15 -6.54
N GLU A 237 -3.73 -4.89 -6.44
CA GLU A 237 -4.34 -4.45 -5.19
C GLU A 237 -4.23 -5.59 -4.15
N GLY A 238 -3.60 -5.30 -3.01
CA GLY A 238 -3.78 -6.13 -1.82
C GLY A 238 -2.84 -7.32 -1.61
N CYS A 239 -1.53 -7.20 -1.85
CA CYS A 239 -0.56 -8.02 -1.10
C CYS A 239 -0.09 -7.20 0.11
N GLY A 240 -0.37 -7.70 1.32
CA GLY A 240 -0.06 -7.00 2.57
C GLY A 240 1.39 -6.54 2.67
N ASN A 241 1.63 -5.48 3.46
CA ASN A 241 2.94 -4.92 3.77
C ASN A 241 3.95 -6.05 4.07
N GLN A 242 4.84 -6.36 3.12
CA GLN A 242 5.87 -7.38 3.24
C GLN A 242 6.99 -6.96 4.20
N ARG A 243 6.72 -6.95 5.51
CA ARG A 243 7.79 -6.95 6.52
C ARG A 243 8.29 -8.36 6.87
N ASP A 244 7.54 -9.41 6.54
CA ASP A 244 7.89 -10.80 6.91
C ASP A 244 8.00 -11.76 5.72
N ALA A 245 8.79 -11.41 4.69
CA ALA A 245 9.51 -12.42 3.91
C ALA A 245 10.83 -12.84 4.60
N GLY A 246 10.85 -12.75 5.94
CA GLY A 246 11.90 -13.29 6.79
C GLY A 246 11.84 -14.81 6.75
N VAL A 247 12.66 -15.39 5.89
CA VAL A 247 13.07 -16.79 5.99
C VAL A 247 13.63 -17.00 7.39
N SER A 248 12.90 -17.70 8.26
CA SER A 248 13.49 -18.36 9.43
C SER A 248 14.34 -19.54 8.93
N PRO A 249 15.67 -19.55 9.12
CA PRO A 249 16.51 -20.66 8.70
C PRO A 249 16.58 -21.68 9.84
N THR A 250 15.55 -22.48 10.05
CA THR A 250 15.65 -23.67 10.90
C THR A 250 14.62 -24.72 10.49
N THR A 251 14.95 -25.50 9.48
CA THR A 251 14.51 -26.90 9.46
C THR A 251 15.61 -27.71 8.81
N GLU A 252 16.45 -28.33 9.65
CA GLU A 252 17.23 -29.48 9.26
C GLU A 252 16.26 -30.53 8.70
N TRP A 253 16.45 -30.92 7.44
CA TRP A 253 15.78 -32.08 6.88
C TRP A 253 16.64 -33.31 7.18
N PRO A 254 16.08 -34.36 7.81
CA PRO A 254 16.82 -35.60 8.06
C PRO A 254 17.02 -36.33 6.75
N GLY A 255 18.25 -36.81 6.54
CA GLY A 255 18.60 -37.64 5.40
C GLY A 255 17.90 -39.00 5.48
N HIS A 256 17.36 -39.42 4.33
CA HIS A 256 17.29 -40.81 3.89
C HIS A 256 17.39 -40.85 2.37
#